data_AF-A0A1T5N2R4-F1
#
_entry.id   AF-A0A1T5N2R4-F1
#
_cell.length_a   1.000
_cell.length_b   1.000
_cell.length_c   1.000
_cell.angle_alpha   90.00
_cell.angle_beta   90.00
_cell.angle_gamma   90.00
#
_symmetry.space_group_name_H-M   'P 1'
#
loop_
_entity.id
_entity.type
_entity.pdbx_description
1 polymer ?
#
loop_
_entity_poly.entity_id
_entity_poly.type
_entity_poly.pdbx_seq_one_letter_code
_entity_poly.pdbx_strand_id
1 'polypeptide(L)'
;MERRDFVSNIGLTLALVCTAGLAACSKGGSNDPGPTPPGGGNAKLTLNLGSDLTNVGDFRISNGVIIIRTGSGNTASAFTALSSTCTHQGCTVATFNNTSKLIECNAPCGHGSRYTTTGAVNTGPATAALTAYTIKVDGNVLTVS
;
A
#
# COMPACT_ATOMS: atom_id res chain seq x y z
N MET A 1 -3.10 22.96 -43.57
CA MET A 1 -3.74 21.98 -44.47
C MET A 1 -2.99 20.67 -44.25
N GLU A 2 -3.55 19.57 -43.78
CA GLU A 2 -4.93 19.19 -43.48
C GLU A 2 -4.93 18.24 -42.28
N ARG A 3 -5.96 18.43 -41.45
CA ARG A 3 -6.38 17.58 -40.35
C ARG A 3 -7.44 16.66 -40.95
N ARG A 4 -7.51 15.42 -40.45
CA ARG A 4 -8.43 14.32 -40.84
C ARG A 4 -7.83 13.43 -41.93
N ASP A 5 -7.45 12.22 -41.51
CA ASP A 5 -7.90 10.98 -42.15
C ASP A 5 -7.55 9.77 -41.26
N PHE A 6 -8.07 9.78 -40.02
CA PHE A 6 -8.08 8.56 -39.19
C PHE A 6 -9.39 8.42 -38.42
N VAL A 7 -10.50 8.82 -39.05
CA VAL A 7 -11.84 8.46 -38.61
C VAL A 7 -12.58 7.97 -39.83
N SER A 8 -12.34 6.71 -40.19
CA SER A 8 -13.22 5.98 -41.09
C SER A 8 -13.05 4.48 -40.84
N ASN A 9 -13.81 3.95 -39.88
CA ASN A 9 -14.56 2.73 -40.17
C ASN A 9 -15.80 2.61 -39.27
N ILE A 10 -16.93 2.59 -39.97
CA ILE A 10 -18.33 2.35 -39.60
C ILE A 10 -18.49 0.84 -39.28
N GLY A 11 -19.49 0.26 -38.58
CA GLY A 11 -20.82 0.65 -38.10
C GLY A 11 -21.33 -0.39 -37.07
N LEU A 12 -22.31 -0.05 -36.23
CA LEU A 12 -23.76 -0.11 -36.44
C LEU A 12 -24.35 -1.54 -36.38
N THR A 13 -25.16 -1.78 -35.34
CA THR A 13 -26.32 -2.71 -35.17
C THR A 13 -26.33 -3.21 -33.71
N LEU A 14 -27.42 -3.36 -32.97
CA LEU A 14 -28.85 -3.06 -33.11
C LEU A 14 -29.40 -3.00 -31.66
N ALA A 15 -30.34 -2.11 -31.38
CA ALA A 15 -31.03 -2.04 -30.10
C ALA A 15 -31.97 -3.25 -29.89
N LEU A 16 -32.01 -3.79 -28.66
CA LEU A 16 -33.15 -4.57 -28.17
C LEU A 16 -33.47 -4.12 -26.74
N VAL A 17 -34.72 -3.70 -26.56
CA VAL A 17 -35.32 -3.05 -25.38
C VAL A 17 -36.40 -3.98 -24.79
N CYS A 18 -36.63 -3.86 -23.47
CA CYS A 18 -37.75 -4.39 -22.65
C CYS A 18 -37.67 -5.89 -22.28
N THR A 19 -38.04 -6.39 -21.08
CA THR A 19 -38.65 -5.85 -19.84
C THR A 19 -38.64 -6.94 -18.75
N ALA A 20 -38.62 -6.51 -17.48
CA ALA A 20 -39.31 -7.03 -16.30
C ALA A 20 -39.05 -8.47 -15.76
N GLY A 21 -38.78 -8.54 -14.44
CA GLY A 21 -38.92 -9.75 -13.63
C GLY A 21 -38.55 -9.53 -12.16
N LEU A 22 -39.56 -9.49 -11.28
CA LEU A 22 -39.51 -9.26 -9.83
C LEU A 22 -38.91 -10.43 -9.01
N ALA A 23 -38.64 -10.14 -7.73
CA ALA A 23 -38.40 -11.00 -6.56
C ALA A 23 -36.91 -11.23 -6.20
N ALA A 24 -36.45 -11.09 -4.96
CA ALA A 24 -37.15 -11.14 -3.68
C ALA A 24 -36.47 -10.24 -2.63
N CYS A 25 -37.28 -9.49 -1.90
CA CYS A 25 -36.95 -9.07 -0.54
C CYS A 25 -37.14 -10.29 0.37
N SER A 26 -36.07 -10.81 0.97
CA SER A 26 -36.18 -11.63 2.16
C SER A 26 -35.81 -10.76 3.37
N LYS A 27 -36.83 -10.32 4.10
CA LYS A 27 -36.68 -9.94 5.51
C LYS A 27 -36.63 -11.22 6.34
N GLY A 28 -35.56 -11.35 7.09
CA GLY A 28 -35.37 -12.25 8.24
C GLY A 28 -33.95 -11.96 8.73
N GLY A 29 -33.69 -11.44 9.92
CA GLY A 29 -34.40 -11.58 11.17
C GLY A 29 -33.41 -12.18 12.17
N SER A 30 -32.76 -11.30 12.93
CA SER A 30 -32.16 -11.53 14.25
C SER A 30 -30.73 -12.09 14.38
N ASN A 31 -29.88 -11.23 14.98
CA ASN A 31 -28.83 -11.44 16.00
C ASN A 31 -27.56 -12.22 15.56
N ASP A 32 -26.33 -11.69 15.58
CA ASP A 32 -25.64 -10.98 16.67
C ASP A 32 -24.54 -10.00 16.17
N PRO A 33 -24.07 -9.07 17.02
CA PRO A 33 -23.09 -8.06 16.68
C PRO A 33 -21.67 -8.64 16.76
N GLY A 34 -21.07 -8.96 15.62
CA GLY A 34 -19.61 -9.02 15.54
C GLY A 34 -19.03 -7.61 15.66
N PRO A 35 -17.95 -7.36 16.43
CA PRO A 35 -17.33 -6.05 16.47
C PRO A 35 -16.81 -5.74 15.06
N THR A 36 -17.54 -4.91 14.32
CA THR A 36 -17.00 -4.19 13.17
C THR A 36 -16.16 -3.07 13.77
N PRO A 37 -14.83 -3.06 13.60
CA PRO A 37 -14.04 -1.93 14.05
C PRO A 37 -14.51 -0.68 13.30
N PRO A 38 -14.74 0.45 13.99
CA PRO A 38 -15.07 1.70 13.32
C PRO A 38 -13.81 2.24 12.65
N GLY A 39 -13.95 2.75 11.42
CA GLY A 39 -12.94 3.59 10.80
C GLY A 39 -12.80 3.42 9.30
N GLY A 40 -13.73 4.02 8.56
CA GLY A 40 -13.55 4.30 7.14
C GLY A 40 -12.36 5.23 6.92
N GLY A 41 -11.22 4.62 6.58
CA GLY A 41 -10.14 5.21 5.81
C GLY A 41 -9.74 4.15 4.80
N ASN A 42 -9.52 4.52 3.54
CA ASN A 42 -9.09 3.57 2.52
C ASN A 42 -7.69 3.06 2.88
N ALA A 43 -7.63 1.95 3.63
CA ALA A 43 -6.38 1.33 4.05
C ALA A 43 -5.53 1.04 2.81
N LYS A 44 -4.30 1.55 2.82
CA LYS A 44 -3.34 1.36 1.73
C LYS A 44 -2.79 -0.07 1.73
N LEU A 45 -2.65 -0.65 2.91
CA LEU A 45 -2.17 -2.02 3.09
C LEU A 45 -2.72 -2.64 4.38
N THR A 46 -3.01 -3.93 4.32
CA THR A 46 -3.29 -4.77 5.48
C THR A 46 -2.35 -5.98 5.47
N LEU A 47 -1.76 -6.32 6.62
CA LEU A 47 -0.83 -7.44 6.79
C LEU A 47 -1.24 -8.32 7.97
N ASN A 48 -0.89 -9.60 7.91
CA ASN A 48 -0.98 -10.54 9.03
C ASN A 48 0.41 -10.70 9.68
N LEU A 49 0.58 -10.15 10.88
CA LEU A 49 1.83 -10.17 11.64
C LEU A 49 2.26 -11.57 12.09
N GLY A 50 1.38 -12.58 12.02
CA GLY A 50 1.74 -13.98 12.26
C GLY A 50 2.49 -14.64 11.09
N SER A 51 2.47 -14.03 9.90
CA SER A 51 3.07 -14.61 8.69
C SER A 51 3.92 -13.64 7.88
N ASP A 52 3.58 -12.35 7.82
CA ASP A 52 4.21 -11.39 6.92
C ASP A 52 5.47 -10.74 7.50
N LEU A 53 5.50 -10.51 8.82
CA LEU A 53 6.57 -9.80 9.53
C LEU A 53 6.71 -10.43 10.92
N THR A 54 7.49 -11.50 11.04
CA THR A 54 7.57 -12.30 12.27
C THR A 54 8.71 -11.89 13.18
N ASN A 55 9.85 -11.50 12.59
CA ASN A 55 11.09 -11.22 13.30
C ASN A 55 11.48 -9.75 13.19
N VAL A 56 12.15 -9.23 14.22
CA VAL A 56 12.73 -7.88 14.17
C VAL A 56 13.75 -7.81 13.03
N GLY A 57 13.53 -6.86 12.12
CA GLY A 57 14.29 -6.71 10.89
C GLY A 57 13.59 -7.23 9.63
N ASP A 58 12.50 -7.98 9.77
CA ASP A 58 11.66 -8.34 8.63
C ASP A 58 11.05 -7.07 8.02
N PHE A 59 10.93 -7.07 6.69
CA PHE A 59 10.29 -5.98 5.97
C PHE A 59 9.43 -6.51 4.82
N ARG A 60 8.44 -5.71 4.42
CA ARG A 60 7.56 -5.97 3.28
C ARG A 60 7.40 -4.71 2.46
N ILE A 61 7.52 -4.84 1.14
CA ILE A 61 7.21 -3.76 0.20
C ILE A 61 5.95 -4.16 -0.56
N SER A 62 4.90 -3.33 -0.48
CA SER A 62 3.64 -3.56 -1.19
C SER A 62 2.82 -2.27 -1.26
N ASN A 63 2.01 -2.09 -2.31
CA ASN A 63 1.13 -0.94 -2.51
C ASN A 63 1.82 0.42 -2.28
N GLY A 64 3.07 0.57 -2.73
CA GLY A 64 3.84 1.81 -2.57
C GLY A 64 4.26 2.11 -1.12
N VAL A 65 4.23 1.12 -0.22
CA VAL A 65 4.66 1.22 1.18
C VAL A 65 5.77 0.22 1.43
N ILE A 66 6.79 0.62 2.19
CA ILE A 66 7.71 -0.30 2.88
C ILE A 66 7.34 -0.33 4.37
N ILE A 67 7.12 -1.53 4.90
CA ILE A 67 6.82 -1.78 6.31
C ILE A 67 7.98 -2.56 6.88
N ILE A 68 8.49 -2.12 8.02
CA ILE A 68 9.66 -2.71 8.69
C ILE A 68 9.27 -3.00 10.13
N ARG A 69 9.53 -4.22 10.61
CA ARG A 69 9.42 -4.55 12.03
C ARG A 69 10.71 -4.09 12.74
N THR A 70 10.61 -3.00 13.50
CA THR A 70 11.74 -2.38 14.20
C THR A 70 11.84 -2.80 15.67
N GLY A 71 10.77 -3.36 16.23
CA GLY A 71 10.70 -3.82 17.62
C GLY A 71 9.96 -5.14 17.80
N SER A 72 10.04 -5.68 19.02
CA SER A 72 9.30 -6.89 19.41
C SER A 72 7.84 -6.56 19.77
N GLY A 73 6.99 -7.58 19.75
CA GLY A 73 5.55 -7.43 20.04
C GLY A 73 4.74 -6.92 18.85
N ASN A 74 3.42 -6.91 19.01
CA ASN A 74 2.46 -6.43 18.00
C ASN A 74 1.83 -5.11 18.46
N THR A 75 2.66 -4.08 18.63
CA THR A 75 2.22 -2.71 18.90
C THR A 75 2.62 -1.83 17.72
N ALA A 76 1.88 -0.75 17.45
CA ALA A 76 2.19 0.14 16.33
C ALA A 76 3.64 0.69 16.39
N SER A 77 4.17 0.93 17.59
CA SER A 77 5.55 1.41 17.79
C SER A 77 6.64 0.40 17.42
N ALA A 78 6.30 -0.89 17.31
CA ALA A 78 7.21 -1.94 16.87
C ALA A 78 7.39 -1.98 15.34
N PHE A 79 6.69 -1.11 14.62
CA PHE A 79 6.71 -1.05 13.17
C PHE A 79 6.94 0.37 12.66
N THR A 80 7.37 0.43 11.42
CA THR A 80 7.48 1.64 10.62
C THR A 80 6.82 1.37 9.29
N ALA A 81 6.10 2.36 8.76
CA ALA A 81 5.49 2.32 7.45
C ALA A 81 5.84 3.62 6.72
N LEU A 82 6.56 3.50 5.62
CA LEU A 82 7.05 4.63 4.84
C LEU A 82 6.68 4.45 3.38
N SER A 83 6.70 5.54 2.60
CA SER A 83 6.67 5.45 1.14
C SER A 83 7.78 4.54 0.66
N SER A 84 7.45 3.57 -0.20
CA SER A 84 8.48 2.80 -0.88
C SER A 84 9.06 3.56 -2.07
N THR A 85 8.64 4.80 -2.34
CA THR A 85 9.11 5.62 -3.45
C THR A 85 10.27 6.50 -2.99
N CYS A 86 11.46 6.26 -3.54
CA CYS A 86 12.64 7.08 -3.34
C CYS A 86 12.38 8.53 -3.79
N THR A 87 12.65 9.49 -2.90
CA THR A 87 12.40 10.92 -3.16
C THR A 87 13.39 11.56 -4.11
N HIS A 88 14.44 10.85 -4.54
CA HIS A 88 15.36 11.33 -5.55
C HIS A 88 14.69 11.40 -6.94
N GLN A 89 14.31 10.25 -7.50
CA GLN A 89 13.78 10.14 -8.86
C GLN A 89 12.53 9.25 -8.96
N GLY A 90 11.89 8.93 -7.83
CA GLY A 90 10.61 8.21 -7.82
C GLY A 90 10.70 6.70 -7.96
N CYS A 91 11.90 6.11 -7.90
CA CYS A 91 12.07 4.67 -7.98
C CYS A 91 11.63 3.96 -6.71
N THR A 92 11.12 2.73 -6.81
CA THR A 92 10.86 1.92 -5.62
C THR A 92 12.19 1.62 -4.89
N VAL A 93 12.20 1.74 -3.56
CA VAL A 93 13.32 1.28 -2.71
C VAL A 93 13.43 -0.23 -2.82
N ALA A 94 14.65 -0.77 -2.74
CA ALA A 94 14.88 -2.18 -3.01
C ALA A 94 14.71 -3.05 -1.76
N THR A 95 15.25 -2.59 -0.64
CA THR A 95 15.42 -3.43 0.54
C THR A 95 15.57 -2.61 1.83
N PHE A 96 15.42 -3.28 2.96
CA PHE A 96 15.88 -2.83 4.26
C PHE A 96 17.07 -3.68 4.71
N ASN A 97 18.20 -3.02 4.98
CA ASN A 97 19.40 -3.66 5.47
C ASN A 97 19.37 -3.74 7.00
N ASN A 98 19.16 -4.95 7.53
CA ASN A 98 19.02 -5.15 8.96
C ASN A 98 20.32 -4.91 9.76
N THR A 99 21.49 -4.92 9.12
CA THR A 99 22.77 -4.62 9.79
C THR A 99 22.95 -3.12 9.96
N SER A 100 22.78 -2.35 8.89
CA SER A 100 22.93 -0.88 8.93
C SER A 100 21.69 -0.14 9.45
N LYS A 101 20.55 -0.83 9.52
CA LYS A 101 19.22 -0.26 9.81
C LYS A 101 18.81 0.82 8.81
N LEU A 102 19.20 0.65 7.54
CA LEU A 102 18.89 1.60 6.46
C LEU A 102 18.02 0.98 5.38
N ILE A 103 17.15 1.80 4.81
CA ILE A 103 16.36 1.52 3.61
C ILE A 103 17.20 1.93 2.41
N GLU A 104 17.41 1.03 1.45
CA GLU A 104 18.34 1.22 0.35
C GLU A 104 17.63 1.38 -1.00
N CYS A 105 18.00 2.43 -1.73
CA CYS A 105 17.62 2.63 -3.12
C CYS A 105 18.76 2.21 -4.05
N ASN A 106 19.06 0.91 -4.12
CA ASN A 106 20.10 0.33 -4.97
C ASN A 106 19.56 -0.29 -6.28
N ALA A 107 18.30 -0.73 -6.31
CA ALA A 107 17.65 -1.29 -7.48
C ALA A 107 16.18 -0.86 -7.52
N PRO A 108 15.58 -0.68 -8.71
CA PRO A 108 16.20 -0.77 -10.04
C PRO A 108 17.12 0.41 -10.39
N CYS A 109 17.13 1.49 -9.60
CA CYS A 109 17.73 2.75 -10.03
C CYS A 109 19.20 2.99 -9.67
N GLY A 110 19.83 2.23 -8.76
CA GLY A 110 21.29 2.27 -8.58
C GLY A 110 21.91 3.54 -7.97
N HIS A 111 21.16 4.63 -7.76
CA HIS A 111 21.73 5.92 -7.33
C HIS A 111 22.22 5.95 -5.88
N GLY A 112 21.88 4.95 -5.06
CA GLY A 112 22.52 4.75 -3.75
C GLY A 112 21.93 5.57 -2.60
N SER A 113 20.79 6.23 -2.77
CA SER A 113 20.14 6.91 -1.64
C SER A 113 19.78 5.94 -0.53
N ARG A 114 20.00 6.35 0.71
CA ARG A 114 19.68 5.57 1.91
C ARG A 114 18.88 6.41 2.90
N TYR A 115 17.90 5.77 3.52
CA TYR A 115 17.03 6.40 4.51
C TYR A 115 17.07 5.63 5.82
N THR A 116 16.87 6.34 6.92
CA THR A 116 16.67 5.72 8.24
C THR A 116 15.27 5.11 8.34
N THR A 117 15.02 4.35 9.41
CA THR A 117 13.67 3.82 9.72
C THR A 117 12.66 4.91 10.08
N THR A 118 13.05 6.17 10.26
CA THR A 118 12.08 7.28 10.39
C THR A 118 11.77 7.95 9.05
N GLY A 119 12.39 7.48 7.96
CA GLY A 119 12.27 8.05 6.62
C GLY A 119 13.26 9.18 6.32
N ALA A 120 14.00 9.68 7.32
CA ALA A 120 15.00 10.73 7.11
C ALA A 120 16.14 10.25 6.20
N VAL A 121 16.63 11.16 5.35
CA VAL A 121 17.78 10.90 4.48
C VAL A 121 19.02 10.66 5.33
N ASN A 122 19.69 9.53 5.08
CA ASN A 122 21.00 9.22 5.65
C ASN A 122 22.11 9.41 4.60
N THR A 123 21.87 8.99 3.36
CA THR A 123 22.81 9.11 2.24
C THR A 123 22.07 9.62 1.02
N GLY A 124 22.62 10.64 0.34
CA GLY A 124 22.09 11.20 -0.90
C GLY A 124 22.18 10.24 -2.10
N PRO A 125 21.75 10.63 -3.30
CA PRO A 125 21.41 11.99 -3.74
C PRO A 125 20.04 12.54 -3.30
N ALA A 126 19.14 11.72 -2.75
CA ALA A 126 17.90 12.23 -2.18
C ALA A 126 18.16 13.32 -1.12
N THR A 127 17.34 14.37 -1.12
CA THR A 127 17.41 15.47 -0.15
C THR A 127 16.15 15.59 0.72
N ALA A 128 15.09 14.85 0.38
CA ALA A 128 13.83 14.84 1.11
C ALA A 128 13.58 13.48 1.77
N ALA A 129 12.95 13.48 2.93
CA ALA A 129 12.59 12.26 3.65
C ALA A 129 11.47 11.47 2.95
N LEU A 130 11.44 10.15 3.14
CA LEU A 130 10.30 9.33 2.76
C LEU A 130 9.07 9.73 3.60
N THR A 131 7.90 9.79 2.96
CA THR A 131 6.63 10.04 3.66
C THR A 131 6.33 8.90 4.63
N ALA A 132 6.00 9.22 5.88
CA ALA A 132 5.52 8.25 6.86
C ALA A 132 4.01 8.07 6.78
N TYR A 133 3.55 6.84 6.99
CA TYR A 133 2.13 6.48 7.07
C TYR A 133 1.74 6.12 8.49
N THR A 134 0.44 6.21 8.76
CA THR A 134 -0.12 5.81 10.06
C THR A 134 -0.25 4.30 10.11
N ILE A 135 0.10 3.72 11.26
CA ILE A 135 -0.05 2.29 11.52
C ILE A 135 -1.08 2.09 12.62
N LYS A 136 -2.01 1.17 12.40
CA LYS A 136 -2.87 0.59 13.43
C LYS A 136 -2.58 -0.90 13.54
N VAL A 137 -2.50 -1.40 14.78
CA VAL A 137 -2.37 -2.84 15.04
C VAL A 137 -3.51 -3.29 15.93
N ASP A 138 -4.21 -4.35 15.52
CA ASP A 138 -5.28 -5.01 16.25
C ASP A 138 -4.99 -6.52 16.28
N GLY A 139 -4.46 -7.01 17.41
CA GLY A 139 -3.94 -8.37 17.54
C GLY A 139 -2.80 -8.66 16.56
N ASN A 140 -3.07 -9.48 15.54
CA ASN A 140 -2.12 -9.81 14.47
C ASN A 140 -2.41 -9.05 13.17
N VAL A 141 -3.41 -8.18 13.12
CA VAL A 141 -3.74 -7.42 11.92
C VAL A 141 -3.06 -6.05 12.01
N LEU A 142 -2.19 -5.76 11.04
CA LEU A 142 -1.60 -4.44 10.86
C LEU A 142 -2.27 -3.76 9.66
N THR A 143 -2.70 -2.52 9.85
CA THR A 143 -3.28 -1.67 8.80
C THR A 143 -2.46 -0.40 8.65
N VAL A 144 -2.21 -0.01 7.39
CA VAL A 144 -1.53 1.23 7.01
C VAL A 144 -2.50 2.17 6.30
N SER A 145 -2.50 3.44 6.69
CA SER A 145 -3.28 4.53 6.07
C SER A 145 -2.47 5.80 5.93
#